data_AF-A0A8S2VU37-F1
#
_entry.id   AF-A0A8S2VU37-F1
#
_cell.length_a   1.000
_cell.length_b   1.000
_cell.length_c   1.000
_cell.angle_alpha   90.00
_cell.angle_beta   90.00
_cell.angle_gamma   90.00
#
_symmetry.space_group_name_H-M   'P 1'
#
loop_
_entity.id
_entity.type
_entity.pdbx_description
1 polymer ?
#
loop_
_entity_poly.entity_id
_entity_poly.type
_entity_poly.pdbx_seq_one_letter_code
_entity_poly.pdbx_strand_id
1 'polypeptide(L)'
;ILTWWSVNSCSSSLNLIKNFLGDNQNSTLFLIEAINGKKVAGYTDYENEDEVILRMGTEFRVKGDPLAQSNSSCIVHLIEIDDNNDQPLAAAM
;
A
#
# COMPACT_ATOMS: atom_id res chain seq x y z
N ILE A 1 6.67 -2.13 -12.61
CA ILE A 1 5.21 -2.12 -12.39
C ILE A 1 4.85 -3.47 -11.81
N LEU A 2 3.99 -3.51 -10.80
CA LEU A 2 3.47 -4.75 -10.21
C LEU A 2 1.95 -4.67 -10.11
N THR A 3 1.28 -5.78 -10.35
CA THR A 3 -0.18 -5.87 -10.29
C THR A 3 -0.57 -6.77 -9.13
N TRP A 4 -1.37 -6.26 -8.20
CA TRP A 4 -1.98 -7.07 -7.16
C TRP A 4 -3.35 -7.55 -7.59
N TRP A 5 -3.42 -8.83 -7.97
CA TRP A 5 -4.66 -9.47 -8.41
C TRP A 5 -5.67 -9.70 -7.29
N SER A 6 -5.21 -9.79 -6.04
CA SER A 6 -6.07 -9.96 -4.87
C SER A 6 -6.77 -8.66 -4.49
N VAL A 7 -7.91 -8.77 -3.80
CA VAL A 7 -8.40 -7.68 -2.95
C VAL A 7 -7.42 -7.55 -1.78
N ASN A 8 -6.97 -6.33 -1.48
CA ASN A 8 -6.08 -6.07 -0.35
C ASN A 8 -6.80 -5.22 0.68
N SER A 9 -6.75 -5.67 1.94
CA SER A 9 -7.16 -4.85 3.09
C SER A 9 -5.94 -4.13 3.63
N CYS A 10 -6.08 -2.82 3.83
CA CYS A 10 -5.06 -1.92 4.33
C CYS A 10 -5.66 -1.04 5.43
N SER A 11 -4.82 -0.42 6.24
CA SER A 11 -5.26 0.53 7.27
C SER A 11 -4.60 1.88 7.05
N SER A 12 -5.36 2.95 7.27
CA SER A 12 -4.82 4.32 7.37
C SER A 12 -4.48 4.74 8.81
N SER A 13 -4.69 3.84 9.79
CA SER A 13 -4.40 4.07 11.20
C SER A 13 -2.96 3.71 11.55
N LEU A 14 -2.12 4.71 11.82
CA LEU A 14 -0.74 4.50 12.26
C LEU A 14 -0.65 3.70 13.56
N ASN A 15 -1.64 3.83 14.46
CA ASN A 15 -1.66 3.10 15.72
C ASN A 15 -1.87 1.60 15.50
N LEU A 16 -2.76 1.24 14.59
CA LEU A 16 -2.98 -0.17 14.23
C LEU A 16 -1.76 -0.74 13.49
N ILE A 17 -1.23 0.01 12.51
CA ILE A 17 -0.05 -0.40 11.73
C ILE A 17 1.15 -0.71 12.65
N LYS A 18 1.38 0.07 13.71
CA LYS A 18 2.44 -0.20 14.69
C LYS A 18 2.31 -1.57 15.36
N ASN A 19 1.09 -2.07 15.57
CA ASN A 19 0.87 -3.40 16.16
C ASN A 19 1.29 -4.52 15.19
N PHE A 20 1.11 -4.32 13.88
CA PHE A 20 1.60 -5.25 12.85
C PHE A 20 3.13 -5.20 12.67
N LEU A 21 3.74 -4.06 13.01
CA LEU A 21 5.18 -3.80 12.96
C LEU A 21 5.97 -4.20 14.21
N GLY A 22 5.36 -4.90 15.18
CA GLY A 22 5.98 -5.25 16.48
C GLY A 22 7.26 -6.12 16.39
N ASP A 23 7.49 -7.02 17.36
CA ASP A 23 8.73 -7.81 17.47
C ASP A 23 8.99 -8.82 16.33
N ASN A 24 8.17 -8.80 15.27
CA ASN A 24 8.31 -9.66 14.12
C ASN A 24 9.56 -9.30 13.32
N GLN A 25 10.54 -10.20 13.39
CA GLN A 25 11.71 -10.17 12.50
C GLN A 25 11.27 -10.57 11.08
N ASN A 26 11.92 -9.99 10.07
CA ASN A 26 11.67 -10.28 8.65
C ASN A 26 10.27 -9.90 8.14
N SER A 27 9.70 -8.77 8.59
CA SER A 27 8.41 -8.27 8.10
C SER A 27 8.57 -7.30 6.93
N THR A 28 7.53 -7.13 6.11
CA THR A 28 7.49 -6.09 5.06
C THR A 28 6.30 -5.17 5.28
N LEU A 29 6.57 -3.87 5.39
CA LEU A 29 5.54 -2.83 5.42
C LEU A 29 5.42 -2.18 4.06
N PHE A 30 4.20 -2.16 3.52
CA PHE A 30 3.90 -1.40 2.31
C PHE A 30 3.33 -0.04 2.69
N LEU A 31 4.06 1.03 2.35
CA LEU A 31 3.55 2.40 2.40
C LEU A 31 2.92 2.70 1.04
N ILE A 32 1.61 2.86 0.99
CA ILE A 32 0.85 2.93 -0.26
C ILE A 32 0.22 4.31 -0.42
N GLU A 33 0.56 5.00 -1.50
CA GLU A 33 -0.19 6.15 -2.01
C GLU A 33 -1.30 5.63 -2.94
N ALA A 34 -2.49 5.43 -2.40
CA ALA A 34 -3.65 4.90 -3.14
C ALA A 34 -4.50 6.03 -3.76
N ILE A 35 -5.02 5.76 -4.96
CA ILE A 35 -5.93 6.63 -5.72
C ILE A 35 -7.36 6.11 -5.60
N ASN A 36 -7.57 4.79 -5.77
CA ASN A 36 -8.90 4.19 -5.85
C ASN A 36 -9.32 3.42 -4.58
N GLY A 37 -8.56 3.52 -3.50
CA GLY A 37 -8.87 2.87 -2.22
C GLY A 37 -10.23 3.27 -1.67
N LYS A 38 -10.96 2.30 -1.10
CA LYS A 38 -12.30 2.51 -0.53
C LYS A 38 -12.26 2.35 0.98
N LYS A 39 -12.63 3.42 1.69
CA LYS A 39 -12.91 3.34 3.12
C LYS A 39 -14.20 2.55 3.34
N VAL A 40 -14.16 1.58 4.24
CA VAL A 40 -15.30 0.69 4.52
C VAL A 40 -15.90 0.90 5.91
N ALA A 41 -15.55 2.00 6.58
CA ALA A 41 -16.19 2.42 7.83
C ALA A 41 -17.72 2.50 7.65
N GLY A 42 -18.46 1.99 8.63
CA GLY A 42 -19.92 1.80 8.57
C GLY A 42 -20.36 0.49 7.92
N TYR A 43 -19.45 -0.28 7.33
CA TYR A 43 -19.73 -1.60 6.73
C TYR A 43 -18.86 -2.72 7.32
N THR A 44 -17.74 -2.39 7.95
CA THR A 44 -16.82 -3.36 8.58
C THR A 44 -17.24 -3.64 10.02
N ASP A 45 -16.96 -4.85 10.52
CA ASP A 45 -17.18 -5.19 11.94
C ASP A 45 -16.14 -4.51 12.85
N TYR A 46 -14.99 -4.11 12.28
CA TYR A 46 -13.85 -3.51 12.99
C TYR A 46 -13.68 -2.02 12.67
N GLU A 47 -14.61 -1.19 13.14
CA GLU A 47 -14.67 0.26 12.83
C GLU A 47 -13.42 1.07 13.23
N ASN A 48 -12.63 0.58 14.19
CA ASN A 48 -11.45 1.29 14.68
C ASN A 48 -10.18 1.03 13.85
N GLU A 49 -10.28 0.24 12.77
CA GLU A 49 -9.13 -0.09 11.94
C GLU A 49 -8.84 0.94 10.86
N ASP A 50 -9.74 1.91 10.63
CA ASP A 50 -9.67 2.85 9.50
C ASP A 50 -9.35 2.13 8.18
N GLU A 51 -10.06 1.01 7.96
CA GLU A 51 -9.81 0.06 6.87
C GLU A 51 -10.06 0.70 5.50
N VAL A 52 -9.12 0.46 4.59
CA VAL A 52 -9.13 0.86 3.19
C VAL A 52 -8.94 -0.39 2.33
N ILE A 53 -9.93 -0.70 1.52
CA ILE A 53 -9.87 -1.81 0.56
C ILE A 53 -9.32 -1.32 -0.78
N LEU A 54 -8.30 -2.00 -1.29
CA LEU A 54 -7.78 -1.84 -2.65
C LEU A 54 -8.43 -2.90 -3.55
N ARG A 55 -8.81 -2.48 -4.77
CA ARG A 55 -9.48 -3.38 -5.73
C ARG A 55 -8.53 -4.47 -6.22
N MET A 56 -9.10 -5.57 -6.68
CA MET A 56 -8.35 -6.54 -7.47
C MET A 56 -7.78 -5.89 -8.74
N GLY A 57 -6.58 -6.30 -9.12
CA GLY A 57 -5.87 -5.76 -10.28
C GLY A 57 -5.34 -4.35 -10.06
N THR A 58 -5.18 -3.88 -8.81
CA THR A 58 -4.55 -2.57 -8.58
C THR A 58 -3.08 -2.64 -8.99
N GLU A 59 -2.67 -1.71 -9.84
CA GLU A 59 -1.29 -1.61 -10.31
C GLU A 59 -0.50 -0.58 -9.49
N PHE A 60 0.72 -0.94 -9.16
CA PHE A 60 1.63 -0.06 -8.42
C PHE A 60 2.97 0.05 -9.12
N ARG A 61 3.60 1.20 -8.90
CA ARG A 61 5.04 1.37 -9.07
C ARG A 61 5.70 1.52 -7.72
N VAL A 62 6.90 0.96 -7.60
CA VAL A 62 7.78 1.21 -6.45
C VAL A 62 8.33 2.63 -6.61
N LYS A 63 8.17 3.47 -5.58
CA LYS A 63 8.57 4.90 -5.63
C LYS A 63 10.09 5.09 -5.58
N GLY A 64 10.80 4.21 -4.90
CA GLY A 64 12.25 4.25 -4.71
C GLY A 64 12.76 2.99 -4.01
N ASP A 65 14.05 2.96 -3.68
CA ASP A 65 14.65 1.78 -3.07
C ASP A 65 13.97 1.42 -1.73
N PRO A 66 13.74 0.12 -1.46
CA PRO A 66 13.19 -0.32 -0.19
C PRO A 66 14.10 0.06 0.98
N LEU A 67 13.50 0.50 2.09
CA LEU A 67 14.23 0.86 3.30
C LEU A 67 14.35 -0.36 4.22
N ALA A 68 15.54 -0.96 4.26
CA ALA A 68 15.86 -2.01 5.22
C ALA A 68 15.95 -1.46 6.65
N GLN A 69 15.40 -2.21 7.60
CA GLN A 69 15.44 -1.92 9.03
C GLN A 69 16.44 -2.85 9.74
N SER A 70 16.87 -2.44 10.94
CA SER A 70 17.87 -3.18 11.74
C SER A 70 17.43 -4.58 12.18
N ASN A 71 16.13 -4.87 12.15
CA ASN A 71 15.52 -6.15 12.52
C ASN A 71 15.25 -7.05 11.29
N SER A 72 15.94 -6.82 10.17
CA SER A 72 15.72 -7.49 8.88
C SER A 72 14.33 -7.27 8.27
N SER A 73 13.52 -6.36 8.82
CA SER A 73 12.28 -5.91 8.19
C SER A 73 12.57 -4.89 7.10
N CYS A 74 11.59 -4.64 6.23
CA CYS A 74 11.73 -3.73 5.11
C CYS A 74 10.49 -2.89 4.91
N ILE A 75 10.68 -1.62 4.54
CA ILE A 75 9.59 -0.73 4.12
C ILE A 75 9.67 -0.54 2.61
N VAL A 76 8.58 -0.83 1.91
CA VAL A 76 8.45 -0.63 0.45
C VAL A 76 7.43 0.45 0.20
N HIS A 77 7.81 1.49 -0.53
CA HIS A 77 6.91 2.58 -0.90
C HIS A 77 6.30 2.32 -2.28
N LEU A 78 4.98 2.17 -2.33
CA LEU A 78 4.18 1.96 -3.53
C LEU A 78 3.33 3.18 -3.84
N ILE A 79 3.19 3.48 -5.13
CA ILE A 79 2.24 4.47 -5.64
C ILE A 79 1.32 3.75 -6.62
N GLU A 80 0.00 3.85 -6.39
CA GLU A 80 -1.00 3.34 -7.32
C GLU A 80 -0.89 4.07 -8.66
N ILE A 81 -0.93 3.32 -9.75
CA ILE A 81 -0.94 3.86 -11.11
C ILE A 81 -2.38 4.17 -11.47
N ASP A 82 -2.63 5.40 -11.95
CA ASP A 82 -3.93 5.79 -12.48
C ASP A 82 -4.01 5.40 -13.95
N ASP A 83 -4.90 4.46 -14.26
CA ASP A 83 -5.19 4.03 -15.63
C ASP A 83 -5.72 5.18 -16.51
N ASN A 84 -6.23 6.27 -15.91
CA ASN A 84 -6.73 7.44 -16.66
C ASN A 84 -5.65 8.47 -16.99
N ASN A 85 -4.43 8.30 -16.46
CA ASN A 85 -3.32 9.20 -16.75
C ASN A 85 -2.48 8.62 -17.89
N ASP A 86 -3.10 8.52 -19.07
CA ASP A 86 -2.45 8.31 -20.36
C ASP A 86 -1.62 9.56 -20.72
N GLN A 87 -0.63 9.91 -19.91
CA GLN A 87 0.43 10.79 -20.38
C GLN A 87 1.48 9.89 -21.03
N PRO A 88 1.68 9.98 -22.36
CA PRO A 88 2.76 9.25 -22.99
C PRO A 88 4.04 9.68 -22.28
N LEU A 89 4.88 8.71 -21.89
CA LEU A 89 6.29 8.98 -21.63
C LEU A 89 6.87 9.49 -22.95
N ALA A 90 6.72 10.79 -23.21
CA ALA A 90 7.54 11.50 -24.16
C ALA A 90 8.96 11.27 -23.69
N ALA A 91 9.70 10.55 -24.51
CA ALA A 91 11.12 10.32 -24.38
C ALA A 91 11.82 11.63 -24.01
N ALA A 92 12.19 11.77 -22.74
CA ALA A 92 13.06 12.83 -22.29
C ALA A 92 14.47 12.24 -22.22
N MET A 93 15.14 12.38 -23.37
CA MET A 93 16.59 12.48 -23.64
C MET A 93 17.56 11.72 -22.73
#